data_AF-A0A1G1TES6-F1
#
_entry.id   AF-A0A1G1TES6-F1
#
_cell.length_a   1.000
_cell.length_b   1.000
_cell.length_c   1.000
_cell.angle_alpha   90.00
_cell.angle_beta   90.00
_cell.angle_gamma   90.00
#
_symmetry.space_group_name_H-M   'P 1'
#
loop_
_entity.id
_entity.type
_entity.pdbx_description
1 polymer ?
#
loop_
_entity_poly.entity_id
_entity_poly.type
_entity_poly.pdbx_seq_one_letter_code
_entity_poly.pdbx_strand_id
1 'polypeptide(L)'
;MATVQEFTISDTLWERLSPLLPVHVPKAHPLGCHRRRLADREVLSAIFFVLRTGCQWKALDATGLCKGSTAHSRFQQWVQAGVFARLWDEALGDYDDLIGLNFAWMALDGSLHKAPLGGEKNGAQPHGPRQRRRQAQPADGSPGYPGGAGARRG
;
A
#
# COMPACT_ATOMS: atom_id res chain seq x y z
N MET A 1 -11.69 -6.56 21.75
CA MET A 1 -11.12 -6.58 20.39
C MET A 1 -12.28 -6.44 19.43
N ALA A 2 -12.31 -5.37 18.64
CA ALA A 2 -13.35 -5.21 17.61
C ALA A 2 -13.26 -6.42 16.67
N THR A 3 -14.36 -7.15 16.52
CA THR A 3 -14.43 -8.28 15.61
C THR A 3 -14.36 -7.75 14.18
N VAL A 4 -13.72 -8.52 13.29
CA VAL A 4 -13.55 -8.22 11.85
C VAL A 4 -14.84 -7.74 11.18
N GLN A 5 -16.01 -8.15 11.70
CA GLN A 5 -17.32 -7.79 11.19
C GLN A 5 -17.71 -6.30 11.34
N GLU A 6 -17.19 -5.57 12.33
CA GLU A 6 -17.59 -4.17 12.57
C GLU A 6 -17.10 -3.21 11.45
N PHE A 7 -16.03 -3.59 10.75
CA PHE A 7 -15.42 -2.77 9.70
C PHE A 7 -15.63 -3.34 8.29
N THR A 8 -16.39 -4.43 8.18
CA THR A 8 -16.79 -4.97 6.88
C THR A 8 -17.77 -4.00 6.24
N ILE A 9 -17.45 -3.56 5.02
CA ILE A 9 -18.36 -2.72 4.23
C ILE A 9 -19.64 -3.53 3.98
N SER A 10 -20.81 -2.98 4.30
CA SER A 10 -22.10 -3.65 4.07
C SER A 10 -22.33 -3.89 2.58
N ASP A 11 -23.20 -4.85 2.24
CA ASP A 11 -23.50 -5.15 0.82
C ASP A 11 -24.07 -3.92 0.11
N THR A 12 -25.02 -3.22 0.74
CA THR A 12 -25.62 -2.00 0.21
C THR A 12 -24.60 -0.90 -0.06
N LEU A 13 -23.64 -0.69 0.86
CA LEU A 13 -22.58 0.29 0.64
C LEU A 13 -21.61 -0.20 -0.45
N TRP A 14 -21.31 -1.49 -0.48
CA TRP A 14 -20.45 -2.07 -1.51
C TRP A 14 -21.03 -1.92 -2.92
N GLU A 15 -22.33 -2.10 -3.10
CA GLU A 15 -23.01 -1.92 -4.38
C GLU A 15 -22.85 -0.49 -4.93
N ARG A 16 -22.90 0.52 -4.04
CA ARG A 16 -22.65 1.92 -4.42
C ARG A 16 -21.18 2.22 -4.70
N LEU A 17 -20.26 1.62 -3.93
CA LEU A 17 -18.84 1.94 -4.01
C LEU A 17 -18.11 1.18 -5.13
N SER A 18 -18.49 -0.07 -5.40
CA SER A 18 -17.80 -0.93 -6.35
C SER A 18 -17.70 -0.35 -7.77
N PRO A 19 -18.70 0.38 -8.33
CA PRO A 19 -18.60 0.97 -9.67
C PRO A 19 -17.63 2.15 -9.73
N LEU A 20 -17.33 2.80 -8.60
CA LEU A 20 -16.38 3.92 -8.54
C LEU A 20 -14.93 3.43 -8.61
N LEU A 21 -14.68 2.17 -8.26
CA LEU A 21 -13.34 1.60 -8.24
C LEU A 21 -12.81 1.41 -9.67
N PRO A 22 -11.52 1.70 -9.89
CA PRO A 22 -10.91 1.46 -11.19
C PRO A 22 -10.91 -0.04 -11.51
N VAL A 23 -11.41 -0.38 -12.70
CA VAL A 23 -11.36 -1.77 -13.19
C VAL A 23 -9.91 -2.20 -13.31
N HIS A 24 -9.55 -3.24 -12.56
CA HIS A 24 -8.22 -3.82 -12.64
C HIS A 24 -8.20 -4.93 -13.69
N VAL A 25 -7.46 -4.72 -14.77
CA VAL A 25 -7.16 -5.77 -15.75
C VAL A 25 -5.90 -6.51 -15.27
N PRO A 26 -5.99 -7.80 -14.90
CA PRO A 26 -4.81 -8.57 -14.49
C PRO A 26 -3.80 -8.62 -15.64
N LYS A 27 -2.58 -8.17 -15.39
CA LYS A 27 -1.50 -8.37 -16.36
C LYS A 27 -1.09 -9.85 -16.32
N ALA A 28 -1.22 -10.54 -17.44
CA ALA A 28 -0.75 -11.90 -17.58
C ALA A 28 0.77 -11.92 -17.38
N HIS A 29 1.25 -12.61 -16.35
CA HIS A 29 2.68 -12.79 -16.13
C HIS A 29 3.10 -14.16 -16.67
N PRO A 30 4.22 -14.26 -17.43
CA PRO A 30 4.63 -15.48 -18.12
C PRO A 30 4.75 -16.72 -17.23
N LEU A 31 5.09 -16.53 -15.96
CA LEU A 31 5.32 -17.61 -15.00
C LEU A 31 4.12 -17.96 -14.13
N GLY A 32 3.00 -17.23 -14.21
CA GLY A 32 1.79 -17.47 -13.40
C GLY A 32 1.96 -17.39 -11.86
N CYS A 33 3.17 -17.18 -11.37
CA CYS A 33 3.55 -17.30 -9.96
C CYS A 33 3.39 -15.96 -9.22
N HIS A 34 2.19 -15.39 -9.25
CA HIS A 34 1.87 -14.21 -8.45
C HIS A 34 0.80 -14.52 -7.43
N ARG A 35 0.98 -13.98 -6.23
CA ARG A 35 -0.03 -14.02 -5.18
C ARG A 35 -1.30 -13.36 -5.71
N ARG A 36 -2.43 -14.08 -5.59
CA ARG A 36 -3.75 -13.53 -5.97
C ARG A 36 -3.96 -12.20 -5.26
N ARG A 37 -4.47 -11.22 -6.02
CA ARG A 37 -4.85 -9.92 -5.48
C ARG A 37 -6.00 -10.13 -4.48
N LEU A 38 -5.92 -9.42 -3.35
CA LEU A 38 -6.99 -9.41 -2.36
C LEU A 38 -8.26 -8.77 -2.95
N ALA A 39 -9.45 -9.17 -2.51
CA ALA A 39 -10.68 -8.58 -3.04
C ALA A 39 -10.74 -7.09 -2.69
N ASP A 40 -11.20 -6.26 -3.62
CA ASP A 40 -11.20 -4.81 -3.40
C ASP A 40 -12.09 -4.41 -2.21
N ARG A 41 -13.16 -5.15 -1.93
CA ARG A 41 -14.01 -4.95 -0.73
C ARG A 41 -13.23 -5.14 0.57
N GLU A 42 -12.40 -6.18 0.67
CA GLU A 42 -11.59 -6.45 1.86
C GLU A 42 -10.54 -5.35 2.07
N VAL A 43 -9.92 -4.90 0.97
CA VAL A 43 -8.95 -3.80 1.01
C VAL A 43 -9.63 -2.50 1.42
N LEU A 44 -10.82 -2.22 0.89
CA LEU A 44 -11.60 -1.04 1.20
C LEU A 44 -11.99 -1.01 2.68
N SER A 45 -12.49 -2.14 3.23
CA SER A 45 -12.73 -2.31 4.67
C SER A 45 -11.50 -2.00 5.51
N ALA A 46 -10.33 -2.51 5.11
CA ALA A 46 -9.09 -2.29 5.81
C ALA A 46 -8.63 -0.83 5.77
N ILE A 47 -8.86 -0.13 4.64
CA ILE A 47 -8.61 1.31 4.50
C ILE A 47 -9.54 2.10 5.42
N PHE A 48 -10.85 1.81 5.42
CA PHE A 48 -11.81 2.49 6.29
C PHE A 48 -11.52 2.28 7.77
N PHE A 49 -11.06 1.09 8.17
CA PHE A 49 -10.56 0.85 9.52
C PHE A 49 -9.44 1.82 9.89
N VAL A 50 -8.43 1.97 9.04
CA VAL A 50 -7.31 2.90 9.27
C VAL A 50 -7.80 4.34 9.34
N LEU A 51 -8.67 4.77 8.42
CA LEU A 51 -9.20 6.13 8.38
C LEU A 51 -10.06 6.46 9.60
N ARG A 52 -10.86 5.51 10.11
CA ARG A 52 -11.72 5.70 11.28
C ARG A 52 -10.95 5.70 12.59
N THR A 53 -9.89 4.91 12.70
CA THR A 53 -9.11 4.75 13.94
C THR A 53 -7.90 5.67 14.02
N GLY A 54 -7.43 6.19 12.88
CA GLY A 54 -6.18 6.95 12.79
C GLY A 54 -4.92 6.12 13.09
N CYS A 55 -5.03 4.78 13.13
CA CYS A 55 -3.89 3.92 13.44
C CYS A 55 -2.84 3.94 12.31
N GLN A 56 -1.61 3.55 12.64
CA GLN A 56 -0.57 3.41 11.62
C GLN A 56 -0.89 2.26 10.66
N TRP A 57 -0.59 2.43 9.36
CA TRP A 57 -0.79 1.38 8.35
C TRP A 57 -0.18 0.03 8.75
N LYS A 58 0.99 0.01 9.40
CA LYS A 58 1.63 -1.23 9.87
C LYS A 58 0.85 -1.91 11.01
N ALA A 59 0.14 -1.14 11.83
CA ALA A 59 -0.70 -1.68 12.91
C ALA A 59 -1.89 -2.48 12.36
N LEU A 60 -2.29 -2.23 11.11
CA LEU A 60 -3.32 -3.00 10.40
C LEU A 60 -2.98 -4.50 10.33
N ASP A 61 -1.70 -4.86 10.28
CA ASP A 61 -1.25 -6.26 10.21
C ASP A 61 -1.76 -7.10 11.40
N ALA A 62 -1.99 -6.47 12.55
CA ALA A 62 -2.50 -7.14 13.76
C ALA A 62 -4.02 -7.41 13.70
N THR A 63 -4.75 -6.78 12.79
CA THR A 63 -6.22 -6.90 12.69
C THR A 63 -6.68 -8.11 11.89
N GLY A 64 -5.79 -8.68 11.06
CA GLY A 64 -6.15 -9.76 10.14
C GLY A 64 -6.94 -9.32 8.89
N LEU A 65 -7.34 -8.05 8.76
CA LEU A 65 -8.11 -7.53 7.62
C LEU A 65 -7.31 -7.60 6.31
N CYS A 66 -6.11 -6.99 6.32
CA CYS A 66 -5.22 -6.91 5.17
C CYS A 66 -3.81 -6.61 5.67
N LYS A 67 -2.81 -6.90 4.85
CA LYS A 67 -1.46 -6.37 5.10
C LYS A 67 -1.46 -4.84 4.93
N GLY A 68 -0.86 -4.13 5.88
CA GLY A 68 -0.75 -2.67 5.89
C GLY A 68 -0.16 -2.11 4.61
N SER A 69 0.88 -2.76 4.08
CA SER A 69 1.51 -2.39 2.80
C SER A 69 0.56 -2.53 1.61
N THR A 70 -0.28 -3.58 1.59
CA THR A 70 -1.26 -3.80 0.54
C THR A 70 -2.36 -2.75 0.57
N ALA A 71 -2.89 -2.45 1.76
CA ALA A 71 -3.93 -1.43 1.96
C ALA A 71 -3.41 -0.04 1.57
N HIS A 72 -2.23 0.36 2.06
CA HIS A 72 -1.63 1.65 1.73
C HIS A 72 -1.35 1.80 0.22
N SER A 73 -0.79 0.76 -0.42
CA SER A 73 -0.56 0.79 -1.87
C SER A 73 -1.86 0.96 -2.67
N ARG A 74 -2.95 0.31 -2.24
CA ARG A 74 -4.26 0.46 -2.88
C ARG A 74 -4.89 1.81 -2.61
N PHE A 75 -4.80 2.30 -1.38
CA PHE A 75 -5.20 3.65 -1.03
C PHE A 75 -4.55 4.69 -1.95
N GLN A 76 -3.23 4.63 -2.14
CA GLN A 76 -2.53 5.55 -3.04
C GLN A 76 -3.01 5.41 -4.50
N GLN A 77 -3.19 4.19 -5.00
CA GLN A 77 -3.72 3.96 -6.36
C GLN A 77 -5.11 4.58 -6.54
N TRP A 78 -5.97 4.43 -5.55
CA TRP A 78 -7.34 4.94 -5.58
C TRP A 78 -7.43 6.45 -5.37
N VAL A 79 -6.54 7.04 -4.57
CA VAL A 79 -6.37 8.50 -4.50
C VAL A 79 -6.00 9.05 -5.88
N GLN A 80 -4.99 8.45 -6.54
CA GLN A 80 -4.57 8.89 -7.88
C GLN A 80 -5.66 8.68 -8.94
N ALA A 81 -6.48 7.64 -8.80
CA ALA A 81 -7.63 7.39 -9.66
C ALA A 81 -8.90 8.19 -9.28
N GLY A 82 -8.79 9.14 -8.33
CA GLY A 82 -9.90 10.00 -7.92
C GLY A 82 -11.09 9.25 -7.30
N VAL A 83 -10.89 8.06 -6.77
CA VAL A 83 -11.96 7.23 -6.17
C VAL A 83 -12.59 7.96 -4.98
N PHE A 84 -11.76 8.46 -4.06
CA PHE A 84 -12.26 9.10 -2.83
C PHE A 84 -12.95 10.44 -3.11
N ALA A 85 -12.53 11.16 -4.16
CA ALA A 85 -13.21 12.38 -4.58
C ALA A 85 -14.62 12.07 -5.09
N ARG A 86 -14.77 11.04 -5.93
CA ARG A 86 -16.09 10.59 -6.41
C ARG A 86 -16.96 10.04 -5.29
N LEU A 87 -16.38 9.30 -4.37
CA LEU A 87 -17.07 8.79 -3.17
C LEU A 87 -17.61 9.93 -2.31
N TRP A 88 -16.81 11.00 -2.14
CA TRP A 88 -17.22 12.18 -1.40
C TRP A 88 -18.37 12.91 -2.09
N ASP A 89 -18.34 13.03 -3.41
CA ASP A 89 -19.39 13.68 -4.20
C ASP A 89 -20.74 12.94 -4.09
N GLU A 90 -20.73 11.61 -4.24
CA GLU A 90 -21.92 10.76 -4.02
C GLU A 90 -22.47 10.90 -2.59
N ALA A 91 -21.58 10.88 -1.59
CA ALA A 91 -21.99 11.04 -0.19
C ALA A 91 -22.55 12.43 0.10
N LEU A 92 -22.06 13.49 -0.56
CA LEU A 92 -22.61 14.83 -0.47
C LEU A 92 -24.00 14.91 -1.10
N GLY A 93 -24.21 14.27 -2.25
CA GLY A 93 -25.53 14.17 -2.89
C GLY A 93 -26.55 13.47 -1.99
N ASP A 94 -26.19 12.29 -1.47
CA ASP A 94 -27.03 11.55 -0.50
C ASP A 94 -27.38 12.41 0.72
N TYR A 95 -26.41 13.19 1.24
CA TYR A 95 -26.63 14.04 2.40
C TYR A 95 -27.52 15.24 2.09
N ASP A 96 -27.35 15.87 0.92
CA ASP A 96 -28.21 16.96 0.45
C ASP A 96 -29.66 16.50 0.29
N ASP A 97 -29.87 15.32 -0.31
CA ASP A 97 -31.21 14.75 -0.49
C ASP A 97 -31.91 14.43 0.85
N LEU A 98 -31.14 13.97 1.85
CA LEU A 98 -31.69 13.54 3.14
C LEU A 98 -31.90 14.68 4.14
N ILE A 99 -30.96 15.62 4.20
CA ILE A 99 -30.88 16.64 5.26
C ILE A 99 -30.93 18.07 4.68
N GLY A 100 -30.51 18.25 3.43
CA GLY A 100 -30.38 19.55 2.79
C GLY A 100 -29.08 20.26 3.17
N LEU A 101 -28.28 20.61 2.17
CA LEU A 101 -27.09 21.43 2.32
C LEU A 101 -27.39 22.86 1.86
N ASN A 102 -27.13 23.81 2.75
CA ASN A 102 -27.18 25.22 2.38
C ASN A 102 -25.89 25.62 1.65
N PHE A 103 -25.82 25.36 0.35
CA PHE A 103 -24.67 25.72 -0.48
C PHE A 103 -24.40 27.23 -0.55
N ALA A 104 -25.38 28.09 -0.21
CA ALA A 104 -25.16 29.54 -0.16
C ALA A 104 -24.32 29.96 1.06
N TRP A 105 -24.24 29.13 2.10
CA TRP A 105 -23.45 29.38 3.31
C TRP A 105 -22.69 28.13 3.74
N MET A 106 -21.46 27.99 3.22
CA MET A 106 -20.54 26.92 3.60
C MET A 106 -19.30 27.51 4.26
N ALA A 107 -19.03 27.13 5.52
CA ALA A 107 -17.82 27.50 6.23
C ALA A 107 -16.82 26.35 6.19
N LEU A 108 -15.58 26.63 5.76
CA LEU A 108 -14.46 25.69 5.83
C LEU A 108 -13.66 26.00 7.10
N ASP A 109 -13.57 25.04 8.02
CA ASP A 109 -12.65 25.13 9.17
C ASP A 109 -11.53 24.09 9.03
N GLY A 110 -10.33 24.45 9.49
CA GLY A 110 -9.16 23.60 9.44
C GLY A 110 -8.15 24.02 10.50
N SER A 111 -7.67 23.06 11.29
CA SER A 111 -6.66 23.31 12.30
C SER A 111 -5.32 22.70 11.91
N LEU A 112 -4.33 23.57 11.66
CA LEU A 112 -2.95 23.17 11.38
C LEU A 112 -2.15 23.24 12.68
N HIS A 113 -1.95 22.09 13.30
CA HIS A 113 -1.10 21.98 14.48
C HIS A 113 0.34 21.64 14.07
N LYS A 114 1.32 22.31 14.67
CA LYS A 114 2.72 21.91 14.56
C LYS A 114 2.86 20.49 15.11
N ALA A 115 3.54 19.61 14.38
CA ALA A 115 3.93 18.31 14.92
C ALA A 115 4.80 18.54 16.16
N PRO A 116 4.41 18.07 17.37
CA PRO A 116 5.15 18.32 18.60
C PRO A 116 6.59 17.80 18.57
N LEU A 117 6.85 16.84 17.68
CA LEU A 117 8.15 16.17 17.48
C LEU A 117 8.70 16.40 16.07
N GLY A 118 8.35 17.51 15.42
CA GLY A 118 9.04 17.96 14.21
C GLY A 118 10.47 18.33 14.58
N GLY A 119 11.38 17.35 14.50
CA GLY A 119 12.81 17.55 14.77
C GLY A 119 13.36 18.76 14.01
N GLU A 120 14.43 19.34 14.52
CA GLU A 120 15.09 20.50 13.92
C GLU A 120 15.30 20.29 12.41
N LYS A 121 15.27 21.39 11.63
CA LYS A 121 15.58 21.41 10.19
C LYS A 121 17.04 21.05 9.87
N ASN A 122 17.69 20.27 10.74
CA ASN A 122 19.01 19.70 10.58
C ASN A 122 18.86 18.30 9.98
N GLY A 123 18.24 18.22 8.80
CA GLY A 123 18.41 17.04 7.97
C GLY A 123 19.90 16.95 7.65
N ALA A 124 20.57 15.91 8.18
CA ALA A 124 21.95 15.66 7.83
C ALA A 124 22.08 15.67 6.30
N GLN A 125 22.94 16.54 5.79
CA GLN A 125 23.29 16.55 4.36
C GLN A 125 23.59 15.11 3.93
N PRO A 126 23.10 14.65 2.76
CA PRO A 126 23.42 13.32 2.25
C PRO A 126 24.86 13.33 1.73
N HIS A 127 25.82 13.35 2.64
CA HIS A 127 27.25 13.25 2.37
C HIS A 127 27.80 12.05 3.13
N GLY A 128 27.29 10.87 2.77
CA GLY A 128 27.95 9.61 3.04
C GLY A 128 28.20 8.93 1.70
N PRO A 129 29.45 8.55 1.33
CA PRO A 129 29.68 7.81 0.12
C PRO A 129 28.87 6.52 0.18
N ARG A 130 28.14 6.20 -0.91
CA ARG A 130 27.49 4.90 -1.11
C ARG A 130 28.49 3.83 -0.69
N GLN A 131 28.22 3.15 0.43
CA GLN A 131 28.98 1.96 0.79
C GLN A 131 28.79 0.97 -0.36
N ARG A 132 29.87 0.83 -1.13
CA ARG A 132 30.05 -0.18 -2.16
C ARG A 132 29.71 -1.50 -1.49
N ARG A 133 28.63 -2.16 -1.94
CA ARG A 133 28.29 -3.53 -1.53
C ARG A 133 29.60 -4.33 -1.55
N ARG A 134 29.97 -4.91 -0.41
CA ARG A 134 31.01 -5.93 -0.35
C ARG A 134 30.53 -7.07 -1.25
N GLN A 135 31.05 -7.12 -2.48
CA GLN A 135 31.03 -8.34 -3.26
C GLN A 135 31.80 -9.38 -2.47
N ALA A 136 31.20 -10.55 -2.25
CA ALA A 136 31.92 -11.69 -1.73
C ALA A 136 33.12 -11.97 -2.65
N GLN A 137 34.31 -12.06 -2.07
CA GLN A 137 35.49 -12.52 -2.78
C GLN A 137 35.22 -13.93 -3.31
N PRO A 138 35.54 -14.25 -4.58
CA PRO A 138 35.63 -15.64 -4.99
C PRO A 138 36.77 -16.30 -4.22
N ALA A 139 36.49 -17.45 -3.62
CA ALA A 139 37.50 -18.27 -2.98
C ALA A 139 38.32 -18.95 -4.07
N ASP A 140 39.49 -18.40 -4.39
CA ASP A 140 40.54 -19.15 -5.06
C ASP A 140 41.10 -20.17 -4.07
N GLY A 141 41.02 -21.46 -4.43
CA GLY A 141 41.79 -22.50 -3.77
C GLY A 141 41.04 -23.83 -3.66
N SER A 142 41.15 -24.67 -4.68
CA SER A 142 41.07 -26.12 -4.53
C SER A 142 41.92 -26.85 -5.58
N PRO A 143 42.47 -28.02 -5.23
CA PRO A 143 43.85 -28.39 -5.54
C PRO A 143 44.01 -29.09 -6.89
N GLY A 144 45.24 -29.01 -7.42
CA GLY A 144 45.64 -29.61 -8.70
C GLY A 144 45.34 -31.10 -8.81
N TYR A 145 44.81 -31.47 -9.96
CA TYR A 145 44.68 -32.84 -10.42
C TYR A 145 46.01 -33.31 -11.02
N PRO A 146 46.59 -34.46 -10.62
CA PRO A 146 47.76 -34.99 -11.29
C PRO A 146 47.35 -35.62 -12.62
N GLY A 147 47.69 -34.95 -13.72
CA GLY A 147 47.54 -35.47 -15.08
C GLY A 147 48.56 -36.59 -15.33
N GLY A 148 48.05 -37.82 -15.44
CA GLY A 148 48.81 -39.01 -15.79
C GLY A 148 49.25 -39.01 -17.26
N ALA A 149 50.52 -39.40 -17.43
CA ALA A 149 51.25 -39.82 -18.62
C ALA A 149 50.43 -40.16 -19.89
N GLY A 150 50.77 -39.48 -20.99
CA GLY A 150 50.54 -39.93 -22.36
C GLY A 150 51.83 -39.77 -23.16
N ALA A 151 52.53 -40.87 -23.37
CA ALA A 151 53.80 -40.97 -24.07
C ALA A 151 53.67 -40.72 -25.58
N ARG A 152 54.80 -40.34 -26.19
CA ARG A 152 54.99 -40.04 -27.61
C ARG A 152 55.04 -41.28 -28.51
N ARG A 153 54.86 -41.01 -29.82
CA ARG A 153 55.41 -41.65 -31.03
C ARG A 153 54.63 -42.81 -31.67
N GLY A 154 54.51 -42.71 -33.00
CA GLY A 154 54.02 -43.73 -33.91
C GLY A 154 53.35 -43.10 -35.11
#